data_AF-A0A533V6N5-F1
#
_entry.id   AF-A0A533V6N5-F1
#
_cell.length_a   1.000
_cell.length_b   1.000
_cell.length_c   1.000
_cell.angle_alpha   90.00
_cell.angle_beta   90.00
_cell.angle_gamma   90.00
#
_symmetry.space_group_name_H-M   'P 1'
#
loop_
_entity.id
_entity.type
_entity.pdbx_description
1 polymer ?
#
loop_
_entity_poly.entity_id
_entity_poly.type
_entity_poly.pdbx_seq_one_letter_code
_entity_poly.pdbx_strand_id
1 'polypeptide(L)' 'PGIPGPFCLEGVYTKDARFITFEFSARIVAGTNLYVSGSQYSDFLFQNGMSMGRRIALEIKNALKNRKLEVVLT' A
#
# COMPACT_ATOMS: atom_id res chain seq x y z
N PRO A 1 -6.52 4.79 -16.36
CA PRO A 1 -5.55 3.69 -16.61
C PRO A 1 -4.32 3.85 -15.71
N GLY A 2 -4.19 3.00 -14.70
CA GLY A 2 -3.15 3.01 -13.68
C GLY A 2 -3.43 1.94 -12.63
N ILE A 3 -2.62 1.88 -11.57
CA ILE A 3 -2.80 0.94 -10.45
C ILE A 3 -3.13 1.76 -9.18
N PRO A 4 -4.40 2.16 -8.97
CA PRO A 4 -4.81 2.81 -7.73
C PRO A 4 -4.82 1.81 -6.57
N GLY A 5 -4.35 2.24 -5.40
CA GLY A 5 -4.31 1.41 -4.21
C GLY A 5 -2.99 0.64 -4.04
N PRO A 6 -2.97 -0.39 -3.17
CA PRO A 6 -1.75 -1.10 -2.81
C PRO A 6 -1.34 -2.12 -3.87
N PHE A 7 -0.03 -2.31 -3.99
CA PHE A 7 0.57 -3.41 -4.73
C PHE A 7 1.80 -3.93 -3.97
N CYS A 8 2.31 -5.09 -4.37
CA CYS A 8 3.55 -5.66 -3.86
C CYS A 8 4.42 -6.16 -5.02
N LEU A 9 5.72 -5.92 -4.91
CA LEU A 9 6.73 -6.54 -5.76
C LEU A 9 7.41 -7.63 -4.94
N GLU A 10 7.23 -8.87 -5.36
CA GLU A 10 7.76 -10.04 -4.68
C GLU A 10 9.06 -10.45 -5.37
N GLY A 11 10.11 -10.62 -4.58
CA GLY A 11 11.46 -10.74 -5.12
C GLY A 11 12.46 -11.25 -4.11
N VAL A 12 13.69 -11.43 -4.59
CA VAL A 12 14.86 -11.82 -3.81
C VAL A 12 15.92 -10.73 -3.86
N TYR A 13 16.67 -10.58 -2.78
CA TYR A 13 17.79 -9.65 -2.71
C TYR A 13 19.11 -10.41 -2.77
N THR A 14 19.93 -10.10 -3.77
CA THR A 14 21.21 -10.78 -4.01
C THR A 14 22.33 -10.21 -3.16
N LYS A 15 23.42 -10.98 -3.01
CA LYS A 15 24.64 -10.54 -2.31
C LYS A 15 25.29 -9.28 -2.93
N ASP A 16 25.04 -9.02 -4.23
CA ASP A 16 25.57 -7.87 -4.96
C ASP A 16 24.64 -6.65 -4.86
N ALA A 17 23.77 -6.60 -3.83
CA ALA A 17 22.82 -5.53 -3.60
C ALA A 17 21.81 -5.29 -4.74
N ARG A 18 21.43 -6.35 -5.46
CA ARG A 18 20.39 -6.29 -6.51
C ARG A 18 19.09 -6.92 -6.04
N PHE A 19 17.99 -6.18 -6.15
CA PHE A 19 16.64 -6.70 -5.97
C PHE A 19 16.10 -7.24 -7.29
N ILE A 20 15.73 -8.53 -7.31
CA ILE A 20 15.19 -9.21 -8.50
C ILE A 20 13.76 -9.65 -8.17
N THR A 21 12.79 -9.09 -8.89
CA THR A 21 11.36 -9.42 -8.74
C THR A 21 10.99 -10.62 -9.60
N PHE A 22 10.19 -11.53 -9.06
CA PHE A 22 9.61 -12.66 -9.81
C PHE A 22 8.09 -12.58 -9.91
N GLU A 23 7.42 -11.79 -9.06
CA GLU A 23 5.97 -11.63 -9.09
C GLU A 23 5.54 -10.19 -8.77
N PHE A 24 4.43 -9.79 -9.40
CA PHE A 24 3.74 -8.53 -9.13
C PHE A 24 2.32 -8.83 -8.63
N SER A 25 2.07 -8.46 -7.37
CA SER A 25 0.76 -8.56 -6.74
C SER A 25 0.04 -7.20 -6.85
N ALA A 26 -0.92 -7.08 -7.78
CA ALA A 26 -1.69 -5.84 -8.06
C ALA A 26 -2.77 -5.53 -7.00
N ARG A 27 -2.54 -5.90 -5.75
CA ARG A 27 -3.50 -5.83 -4.64
C ARG A 27 -2.76 -5.86 -3.30
N ILE A 28 -3.53 -5.71 -2.22
CA ILE A 28 -3.03 -5.95 -0.86
C ILE A 28 -2.55 -7.40 -0.71
N VAL A 29 -1.47 -7.60 0.06
CA VAL A 29 -0.86 -8.91 0.34
C VAL A 29 -0.90 -9.22 1.83
N ALA A 30 -0.85 -10.52 2.17
CA ALA A 30 -0.91 -10.99 3.55
C ALA A 30 0.23 -10.45 4.43
N GLY A 31 1.38 -10.11 3.85
CA GLY A 31 2.50 -9.49 4.58
C GLY A 31 2.13 -8.17 5.28
N THR A 32 1.07 -7.50 4.84
CA THR A 32 0.58 -6.26 5.48
C THR A 32 -0.14 -6.51 6.81
N ASN A 33 -0.54 -7.75 7.10
CA ASN A 33 -1.27 -8.12 8.33
C ASN A 33 -0.44 -7.94 9.61
N LEU A 34 0.89 -7.91 9.51
CA LEU A 34 1.76 -7.67 10.66
C LEU A 34 1.71 -6.21 11.15
N TYR A 35 1.19 -5.30 10.32
CA TYR A 35 1.29 -3.85 10.52
C TYR A 35 -0.07 -3.20 10.79
N VAL A 36 -0.94 -3.88 11.56
CA VAL A 36 -2.28 -3.36 11.93
C VAL A 36 -2.16 -2.02 12.68
N SER A 37 -1.16 -1.89 13.55
CA SER A 37 -0.89 -0.69 14.34
C SER A 37 0.13 0.25 13.70
N GLY A 38 0.45 0.07 12.42
CA GLY A 38 1.55 0.77 11.75
C GLY A 38 2.77 -0.11 11.53
N SER A 39 3.69 0.42 10.72
CA SER A 39 4.99 -0.13 10.39
C SER A 39 6.05 0.94 10.60
N GLN A 40 7.31 0.52 10.72
CA GLN A 40 8.46 1.41 10.83
C GLN A 40 8.47 2.50 9.75
N TYR A 41 7.98 2.19 8.54
CA TYR A 41 7.90 3.16 7.44
C TYR A 41 6.70 4.10 7.56
N SER A 42 5.51 3.55 7.89
CA SER A 42 4.30 4.36 7.93
C SER A 42 4.31 5.38 9.08
N ASP A 43 5.00 5.07 10.18
CA ASP A 43 5.02 5.90 11.38
C ASP A 43 5.78 7.21 11.18
N PHE A 44 6.70 7.28 10.21
CA PHE A 44 7.32 8.54 9.79
C PHE A 44 6.36 9.49 9.06
N LEU A 45 5.30 8.96 8.46
CA LEU A 45 4.36 9.73 7.62
C LEU A 45 3.03 10.00 8.32
N PHE A 46 2.60 9.08 9.18
CA PHE A 46 1.28 9.10 9.79
C PHE A 46 1.38 8.98 11.30
N GLN A 47 0.76 9.94 11.98
CA GLN A 47 0.55 9.83 13.42
C GLN A 47 -0.57 8.79 13.69
N ASN A 48 -0.41 8.01 14.76
CA ASN A 48 -1.42 7.07 15.28
C ASN A 48 -1.62 5.76 14.50
N GLY A 49 -0.56 5.13 13.99
CA GLY A 49 -0.59 3.74 13.50
C GLY A 49 -1.38 3.54 12.22
N MET A 50 -0.67 3.38 11.10
CA MET A 50 -1.29 3.29 9.77
C MET A 50 -1.06 1.92 9.12
N SER A 51 -2.08 1.07 9.15
CA SER A 51 -2.11 -0.16 8.35
C SER A 51 -2.45 0.09 6.89
N MET A 52 -2.16 -0.87 6.01
CA MET A 52 -2.54 -0.76 4.60
C MET A 52 -4.06 -0.75 4.41
N GLY A 53 -4.83 -1.50 5.21
CA GLY A 53 -6.29 -1.43 5.19
C GLY A 53 -6.80 -0.04 5.57
N ARG A 54 -6.24 0.54 6.64
CA ARG A 54 -6.58 1.92 7.07
C ARG A 54 -6.20 2.94 6.00
N ARG A 55 -5.08 2.74 5.30
CA ARG A 55 -4.65 3.63 4.21
C ARG A 55 -5.60 3.59 3.02
N ILE A 56 -6.11 2.43 2.63
CA ILE A 56 -7.13 2.29 1.56
C ILE A 56 -8.41 3.03 1.98
N ALA A 57 -8.88 2.80 3.20
CA ALA A 57 -10.09 3.47 3.71
C ALA A 57 -9.93 5.00 3.76
N LEU A 58 -8.75 5.49 4.12
CA LEU A 58 -8.43 6.92 4.10
C LEU A 58 -8.48 7.49 2.68
N GLU A 59 -8.01 6.75 1.66
CA GLU A 59 -8.08 7.19 0.27
C GLU A 59 -9.54 7.34 -0.19
N ILE A 60 -10.38 6.35 0.10
CA ILE A 60 -11.81 6.40 -0.23
C ILE A 60 -12.48 7.59 0.47
N LYS A 61 -12.17 7.82 1.75
CA LYS A 61 -12.69 8.97 2.52
C LYS A 61 -12.27 10.31 1.90
N ASN A 62 -11.02 10.44 1.46
CA ASN A 62 -10.52 11.64 0.82
C ASN A 62 -11.15 11.86 -0.56
N ALA A 63 -11.29 10.80 -1.35
CA ALA A 63 -11.94 10.85 -2.65
C ALA A 63 -13.41 11.31 -2.53
N LEU A 64 -14.16 10.76 -1.56
CA LEU A 64 -15.51 11.22 -1.24
C LEU A 64 -15.56 12.70 -0.86
N LYS A 65 -14.68 13.12 0.06
CA LYS A 65 -14.60 14.53 0.52
C LYS A 65 -14.31 15.49 -0.64
N ASN A 66 -13.47 15.06 -1.58
CA ASN A 66 -13.04 15.87 -2.72
C ASN A 66 -13.95 15.73 -3.95
N ARG A 67 -15.05 14.95 -3.86
CA ARG A 67 -15.94 14.62 -4.99
C ARG A 67 -15.16 14.05 -6.19
N LYS A 68 -14.21 13.15 -5.91
CA LYS A 68 -13.33 12.47 -6.88
C LYS A 68 -13.38 10.95 -6.74
N LEU A 69 -14.54 10.40 -6.40
CA LEU A 69 -14.69 8.97 -6.14
C LEU A 69 -14.47 8.13 -7.42
N GLU A 70 -14.84 8.69 -8.57
CA GLU A 70 -14.66 8.12 -9.91
C GLU A 70 -13.19 7.88 -10.30
N VAL A 71 -12.23 8.48 -9.59
CA VAL A 71 -10.80 8.30 -9.85
C VAL A 71 -10.25 7.05 -9.14
N VAL A 72 -10.90 6.60 -8.07
CA VAL A 72 -10.46 5.47 -7.25
C VAL A 72 -11.34 4.23 -7.40
N LEU A 73 -12.38 4.31 -8.24
CA LEU A 73 -13.24 3.22 -8.65
C LEU A 73 -13.08 3.00 -10.16
N THR A 74 -13.26 1.75 -10.59
CA THR A 74 -13.26 1.34 -11.98
C THR A 74 -14.35 0.31 -12.20
#